data_AF-K9UWF5-F1
#
_entry.id   AF-K9UWF5-F1
#
_cell.length_a   1.000
_cell.length_b   1.000
_cell.length_c   1.000
_cell.angle_alpha   90.00
_cell.angle_beta   90.00
_cell.angle_gamma   90.00
#
_symmetry.space_group_name_H-M   'P 1'
#
loop_
_entity.id
_entity.type
_entity.pdbx_description
1 polymer ?
#
loop_
_entity_poly.entity_id
_entity_poly.type
_entity_poly.pdbx_seq_one_letter_code
_entity_poly.pdbx_strand_id
1 'polypeptide(L)'
;MTIKLHNVTISCQRYIQLETQPYHVVGIWKKITKLIQSRKCDFDDIKSVYYECEEDGTITFYEVKGSLVVSLRGLCDQGQIAETDCPGIWTYMLYSCPQGQEIAFRDESVNNSIESLKEILAGNKLVQTTVEIKDYLRYQYYDGEYLDVRLPPGWDYPDGIEISNLLLEEFAVFQTSSIFSSGVGKAYMKIVLDKFAKVAYKIVEKGGYLQEFQTAQYDILQQMNTNEIAQLIVEYNDYRIWQISLPSKSKAVEHAFNSALDLLAKI
;
A
#
# COMPACT_ATOMS: atom_id res chain seq x y z
N MET A 1 15.29 -14.45 26.01
CA MET A 1 16.67 -14.13 25.57
C MET A 1 16.52 -12.96 24.60
N THR A 2 17.56 -12.22 24.27
CA THR A 2 17.44 -11.17 23.24
C THR A 2 18.42 -11.47 22.14
N ILE A 3 17.96 -11.44 20.89
CA ILE A 3 18.85 -11.53 19.73
C ILE A 3 19.07 -10.13 19.16
N LYS A 4 20.23 -9.92 18.53
CA LYS A 4 20.50 -8.70 17.78
C LYS A 4 20.37 -9.00 16.30
N LEU A 5 19.48 -8.31 15.62
CA LEU A 5 19.30 -8.38 14.17
C LEU A 5 19.43 -6.95 13.63
N HIS A 6 20.39 -6.73 12.74
CA HIS A 6 20.77 -5.39 12.30
C HIS A 6 21.10 -4.48 13.50
N ASN A 7 20.51 -3.29 13.53
CA ASN A 7 20.61 -2.32 14.61
C ASN A 7 19.53 -2.49 15.70
N VAL A 8 18.69 -3.53 15.63
CA VAL A 8 17.57 -3.75 16.56
C VAL A 8 17.85 -4.90 17.54
N THR A 9 17.46 -4.68 18.80
CA THR A 9 17.41 -5.74 19.82
C THR A 9 16.01 -6.33 19.87
N ILE A 10 15.91 -7.64 19.67
CA ILE A 10 14.66 -8.36 19.55
C ILE A 10 14.41 -9.19 20.81
N SER A 11 13.16 -9.20 21.27
CA SER A 11 12.67 -10.07 22.33
C SER A 11 11.32 -10.66 21.95
N CYS A 12 11.06 -11.91 22.35
CA CYS A 12 9.76 -12.57 22.17
C CYS A 12 9.25 -12.62 20.71
N GLN A 13 10.15 -12.59 19.73
CA GLN A 13 9.82 -12.62 18.30
C GLN A 13 10.79 -13.50 17.51
N ARG A 14 10.28 -14.11 16.43
CA ARG A 14 11.02 -14.82 15.40
C ARG A 14 10.92 -14.09 14.08
N TYR A 15 12.00 -14.13 13.32
CA TYR A 15 12.13 -13.44 12.04
C TYR A 15 12.41 -14.49 10.97
N ILE A 16 11.61 -14.51 9.92
CA ILE A 16 11.83 -15.37 8.75
C ILE A 16 12.09 -14.46 7.57
N GLN A 17 13.27 -14.57 6.97
CA GLN A 17 13.64 -13.77 5.80
C GLN A 17 12.75 -14.15 4.61
N LEU A 18 12.30 -13.14 3.89
CA LEU A 18 11.51 -13.26 2.67
C LEU A 18 12.15 -12.46 1.54
N GLU A 19 11.73 -12.77 0.31
CA GLU A 19 12.10 -11.98 -0.86
C GLU A 19 11.57 -10.55 -0.74
N THR A 20 12.46 -9.57 -0.91
CA THR A 20 12.11 -8.15 -0.84
C THR A 20 11.28 -7.74 -2.06
N GLN A 21 9.98 -7.55 -1.86
CA GLN A 21 9.08 -7.02 -2.89
C GLN A 21 9.32 -5.52 -3.20
N PRO A 22 8.99 -5.05 -4.42
CA PRO A 22 9.15 -3.65 -4.83
C PRO A 22 8.54 -2.62 -3.87
N TYR A 23 7.33 -2.88 -3.35
CA TYR A 23 6.66 -1.96 -2.42
C TYR A 23 7.40 -1.84 -1.07
N HIS A 24 8.12 -2.88 -0.62
CA HIS A 24 9.00 -2.77 0.56
C HIS A 24 10.14 -1.79 0.31
N VAL A 25 10.75 -1.84 -0.88
CA VAL A 25 11.82 -0.91 -1.29
C VAL A 25 11.29 0.53 -1.34
N VAL A 26 10.07 0.73 -1.84
CA VAL A 26 9.40 2.04 -1.80
C VAL A 26 9.15 2.51 -0.37
N GLY A 27 8.73 1.62 0.53
CA GLY A 27 8.58 1.91 1.95
C GLY A 27 9.90 2.39 2.60
N ILE A 28 11.00 1.70 2.29
CA ILE A 28 12.36 2.12 2.69
C ILE A 28 12.70 3.49 2.11
N TRP A 29 12.52 3.68 0.80
CA TRP A 29 12.82 4.93 0.11
C TRP A 29 12.08 6.12 0.75
N LYS A 30 10.78 5.98 1.03
CA LYS A 30 9.98 7.00 1.72
C LYS A 30 10.56 7.35 3.10
N LYS A 31 11.03 6.37 3.86
CA LYS A 31 11.69 6.62 5.16
C LYS A 31 13.02 7.34 4.99
N ILE A 32 13.83 6.96 4.01
CA ILE A 32 15.10 7.63 3.68
C ILE A 32 14.86 9.09 3.30
N THR A 33 13.96 9.35 2.35
CA THR A 33 13.62 10.70 1.89
C THR A 33 13.12 11.57 3.04
N LYS A 34 12.28 11.03 3.92
CA LYS A 34 11.83 11.74 5.13
C LYS A 34 13.01 12.09 6.06
N LEU A 35 13.96 11.18 6.23
CA LEU A 35 15.16 11.42 7.05
C LEU A 35 16.04 12.51 6.43
N ILE A 36 16.33 12.43 5.14
CA ILE A 36 17.06 13.44 4.35
C ILE A 36 16.44 14.82 4.54
N GLN A 37 15.13 14.94 4.35
CA GLN A 37 14.40 16.21 4.52
C GLN A 37 14.47 16.73 5.95
N SER A 38 14.30 15.85 6.95
CA SER A 38 14.28 16.24 8.37
C SER A 38 15.65 16.61 8.93
N ARG A 39 16.72 15.91 8.49
CA ARG A 39 18.08 16.09 8.98
C ARG A 39 18.93 17.01 8.11
N LYS A 40 18.44 17.36 6.91
CA LYS A 40 19.16 18.11 5.88
C LYS A 40 20.53 17.47 5.58
N CYS A 41 20.51 16.16 5.40
CA CYS A 41 21.67 15.33 5.10
C CYS A 41 21.51 14.68 3.73
N ASP A 42 22.58 14.12 3.18
CA ASP A 42 22.53 13.41 1.90
C ASP A 42 22.15 11.94 2.11
N PHE A 43 21.87 11.24 1.01
CA PHE A 43 21.60 9.79 1.04
C PHE A 43 22.75 9.01 1.67
N ASP A 44 24.00 9.36 1.31
CA ASP A 44 25.22 8.71 1.80
C ASP A 44 25.39 8.82 3.34
N ASP A 45 24.68 9.74 4.00
CA ASP A 45 24.69 9.90 5.46
C ASP A 45 23.75 8.89 6.17
N ILE A 46 22.85 8.24 5.42
CA ILE A 46 21.86 7.31 5.98
C ILE A 46 22.48 5.92 6.09
N LYS A 47 22.85 5.54 7.32
CA LYS A 47 23.49 4.24 7.60
C LYS A 47 22.52 3.07 7.76
N SER A 48 21.32 3.35 8.27
CA SER A 48 20.33 2.31 8.52
C SER A 48 18.93 2.91 8.63
N VAL A 49 17.93 2.22 8.09
CA VAL A 49 16.52 2.55 8.28
C VAL A 49 15.69 1.27 8.22
N TYR A 50 14.49 1.31 8.79
CA TYR A 50 13.53 0.23 8.65
C TYR A 50 12.15 0.75 8.29
N TYR A 51 11.38 -0.12 7.64
CA TYR A 51 10.01 0.09 7.22
C TYR A 51 9.17 -1.10 7.68
N GLU A 52 8.06 -0.83 8.36
CA GLU A 52 7.10 -1.85 8.79
C GLU A 52 5.89 -1.77 7.86
N CYS A 53 5.48 -2.91 7.32
CA CYS A 53 4.28 -3.08 6.52
C CYS A 53 3.27 -3.87 7.36
N GLU A 54 2.27 -3.19 7.92
CA GLU A 54 1.30 -3.84 8.82
C GLU A 54 0.41 -4.83 8.06
N GLU A 55 0.18 -4.59 6.77
CA GLU A 55 -0.78 -5.33 5.96
C GLU A 55 -0.34 -6.76 5.66
N ASP A 56 0.96 -7.01 5.49
CA ASP A 56 1.53 -8.35 5.34
C ASP A 56 2.37 -8.78 6.56
N GLY A 57 2.43 -7.95 7.60
CA GLY A 57 3.13 -8.25 8.85
C GLY A 57 4.64 -8.37 8.67
N THR A 58 5.22 -7.61 7.74
CA THR A 58 6.65 -7.63 7.44
C THR A 58 7.37 -6.39 7.95
N ILE A 59 8.68 -6.55 8.15
CA ILE A 59 9.61 -5.46 8.38
C ILE A 59 10.76 -5.57 7.40
N THR A 60 11.09 -4.45 6.77
CA THR A 60 12.20 -4.32 5.84
C THR A 60 13.27 -3.46 6.46
N PHE A 61 14.52 -3.88 6.37
CA PHE A 61 15.70 -3.15 6.83
C PHE A 61 16.54 -2.74 5.63
N TYR A 62 17.02 -1.50 5.64
CA TYR A 62 18.17 -1.08 4.86
C TYR A 62 19.32 -0.81 5.83
N GLU A 63 20.49 -1.37 5.56
CA GLU A 63 21.69 -1.16 6.38
C GLU A 63 22.95 -1.16 5.52
N VAL A 64 23.82 -0.18 5.78
CA VAL A 64 25.19 -0.14 5.27
C VAL A 64 26.05 -0.95 6.23
N LYS A 65 26.57 -2.10 5.79
CA LYS A 65 27.52 -2.88 6.59
C LYS A 65 28.92 -2.29 6.43
N GLY A 66 29.60 -1.99 7.54
CA GLY A 66 30.97 -1.46 7.54
C GLY A 66 31.11 0.00 8.00
N SER A 67 32.33 0.38 8.42
CA SER A 67 32.65 1.72 8.95
C SER A 67 32.96 2.76 7.86
N LEU A 68 33.05 2.35 6.58
CA LEU A 68 33.31 3.28 5.49
C LEU A 68 32.00 3.84 4.93
N VAL A 69 31.94 5.17 4.84
CA VAL A 69 31.01 5.89 3.97
C VAL A 69 31.40 5.53 2.55
N VAL A 70 30.76 4.51 2.00
CA VAL A 70 31.00 4.17 0.59
C VAL A 70 29.99 4.97 -0.24
N SER A 71 30.48 5.95 -0.97
CA SER A 71 29.65 6.74 -1.89
C SER A 71 29.06 5.83 -2.97
N LEU A 72 27.76 5.94 -3.23
CA LEU A 72 27.07 5.22 -4.31
C LEU A 72 27.73 5.37 -5.70
N ARG A 73 28.57 6.41 -5.88
CA ARG A 73 29.37 6.65 -7.10
C ARG A 73 30.52 5.67 -7.32
N GLY A 74 30.77 4.71 -6.42
CA GLY A 74 31.87 3.73 -6.58
C GLY A 74 31.70 2.42 -5.81
N LEU A 75 30.54 1.77 -5.88
CA LEU A 75 30.20 0.63 -5.02
C LEU A 75 29.95 -0.69 -5.75
N CYS A 76 30.77 -1.68 -5.41
CA CYS A 76 30.63 -3.13 -5.58
C CYS A 76 30.86 -3.74 -6.99
N ASP A 77 31.12 -2.95 -8.06
CA ASP A 77 31.39 -3.49 -9.41
C ASP A 77 32.86 -3.88 -9.71
N GLN A 78 33.80 -3.61 -8.80
CA GLN A 78 35.22 -3.92 -9.02
C GLN A 78 35.85 -4.59 -7.79
N GLY A 79 35.50 -5.86 -7.57
CA GLY A 79 36.37 -6.93 -7.06
C GLY A 79 37.23 -6.74 -5.80
N GLN A 80 37.08 -5.67 -5.02
CA GLN A 80 37.97 -5.36 -3.89
C GLN A 80 37.28 -5.00 -2.57
N ILE A 81 35.95 -4.95 -2.54
CA ILE A 81 35.19 -4.82 -1.28
C ILE A 81 34.68 -6.22 -0.94
N ALA A 82 35.02 -6.74 0.23
CA ALA A 82 34.46 -8.00 0.71
C ALA A 82 32.93 -7.88 0.72
N GLU A 83 32.19 -8.89 0.25
CA GLU A 83 30.71 -8.91 0.22
C GLU A 83 30.07 -8.48 1.56
N THR A 84 30.81 -8.61 2.67
CA THR A 84 30.44 -8.18 4.01
C THR A 84 30.33 -6.67 4.24
N ASP A 85 30.80 -5.82 3.33
CA ASP A 85 30.83 -4.36 3.47
C ASP A 85 29.92 -3.61 2.45
N CYS A 86 29.12 -4.33 1.66
CA CYS A 86 28.15 -3.71 0.75
C CYS A 86 26.81 -3.44 1.48
N PRO A 87 26.13 -2.32 1.18
CA PRO A 87 24.79 -2.06 1.72
C PRO A 87 23.79 -3.09 1.21
N GLY A 88 22.77 -3.38 2.02
CA GLY A 88 21.74 -4.34 1.64
C GLY A 88 20.35 -4.00 2.15
N ILE A 89 19.37 -4.72 1.61
CA ILE A 89 17.96 -4.67 2.03
C ILE A 89 17.51 -6.05 2.43
N TRP A 90 16.93 -6.18 3.62
CA TRP A 90 16.44 -7.45 4.16
C TRP A 90 14.99 -7.32 4.60
N THR A 91 14.12 -8.16 4.07
CA THR A 91 12.71 -8.24 4.48
C THR A 91 12.49 -9.46 5.36
N TYR A 92 11.76 -9.29 6.46
CA TYR A 92 11.42 -10.36 7.39
C TYR A 92 9.93 -10.35 7.72
N MET A 93 9.34 -11.53 7.85
CA MET A 93 8.04 -11.72 8.49
C MET A 93 8.23 -12.00 9.98
N LEU A 94 7.38 -11.38 10.81
CA LEU A 94 7.48 -11.45 12.27
C LEU A 94 6.48 -12.46 12.86
N TYR A 95 6.96 -13.31 13.76
CA TYR A 95 6.12 -14.21 14.54
C TYR A 95 6.38 -14.03 16.04
N SER A 96 5.32 -13.95 16.83
CA SER A 96 5.47 -13.93 18.30
C SER A 96 5.98 -15.28 18.80
N CYS A 97 6.87 -15.27 19.79
CA CYS A 97 7.36 -16.48 20.44
C CYS A 97 7.62 -16.28 21.94
N PRO A 98 7.64 -17.36 22.74
CA PRO A 98 8.02 -17.28 24.14
C PRO A 98 9.45 -16.76 24.33
N GLN A 99 9.67 -16.11 25.47
CA GLN A 99 11.00 -15.63 25.82
C GLN A 99 12.01 -16.79 25.84
N GLY A 100 13.15 -16.63 25.16
CA GLY A 100 14.17 -17.67 25.04
C GLY A 100 14.10 -18.48 23.75
N GLN A 101 13.08 -18.26 22.91
CA GLN A 101 12.91 -18.93 21.62
C GLN A 101 13.07 -17.98 20.42
N GLU A 102 13.66 -16.80 20.66
CA GLU A 102 13.94 -15.80 19.63
C GLU A 102 14.99 -16.33 18.66
N ILE A 103 14.70 -16.28 17.36
CA ILE A 103 15.61 -16.71 16.30
C ILE A 103 15.32 -15.95 15.00
N ALA A 104 16.36 -15.68 14.23
CA ALA A 104 16.26 -15.14 12.87
C ALA A 104 16.71 -16.19 11.86
N PHE A 105 15.79 -16.61 10.99
CA PHE A 105 16.06 -17.50 9.87
C PHE A 105 16.43 -16.66 8.65
N ARG A 106 17.65 -16.84 8.17
CA ARG A 106 18.14 -16.18 6.96
C ARG A 106 18.21 -17.19 5.84
N ASP A 107 17.82 -16.73 4.65
CA ASP A 107 17.92 -17.49 3.43
C ASP A 107 18.98 -16.83 2.54
N GLU A 108 20.07 -17.56 2.30
CA GLU A 108 21.20 -17.07 1.49
C GLU A 108 20.83 -16.95 0.00
N SER A 109 19.75 -17.60 -0.43
CA SER A 109 19.25 -17.51 -1.80
C SER A 109 18.45 -16.23 -2.08
N VAL A 110 18.01 -15.52 -1.04
CA VAL A 110 17.27 -14.26 -1.16
C VAL A 110 18.22 -13.15 -1.58
N ASN A 111 17.85 -12.43 -2.63
CA ASN A 111 18.63 -11.29 -3.09
C ASN A 111 18.44 -10.09 -2.15
N ASN A 112 19.53 -9.66 -1.51
CA ASN A 112 19.54 -8.53 -0.57
C ASN A 112 20.23 -7.29 -1.16
N SER A 113 20.43 -7.24 -2.48
CA SER A 113 21.07 -6.10 -3.13
C SER A 113 20.22 -4.83 -3.04
N ILE A 114 20.88 -3.69 -3.23
CA ILE A 114 20.22 -2.37 -3.26
C ILE A 114 19.86 -1.92 -4.67
N GLU A 115 19.91 -2.80 -5.68
CA GLU A 115 19.71 -2.41 -7.09
C GLU A 115 18.34 -1.76 -7.33
N SER A 116 17.28 -2.34 -6.78
CA SER A 116 15.94 -1.73 -6.86
C SER A 116 15.87 -0.36 -6.17
N LEU A 117 16.65 -0.14 -5.10
CA LEU A 117 16.72 1.18 -4.47
C LEU A 117 17.50 2.17 -5.35
N LYS A 118 18.57 1.72 -6.02
CA LYS A 118 19.31 2.52 -7.01
C LYS A 118 18.44 2.93 -8.20
N GLU A 119 17.55 2.04 -8.66
CA GLU A 119 16.60 2.36 -9.72
C GLU A 119 15.65 3.50 -9.32
N ILE A 120 15.08 3.44 -8.12
CA ILE A 120 14.24 4.53 -7.59
C ILE A 120 15.04 5.84 -7.45
N LEU A 121 16.28 5.75 -6.95
CA LEU A 121 17.19 6.91 -6.84
C LEU A 121 17.49 7.55 -8.20
N ALA A 122 17.55 6.75 -9.27
CA ALA A 122 17.73 7.23 -10.63
C ALA A 122 16.43 7.80 -11.25
N GLY A 123 15.31 7.78 -10.52
CA GLY A 123 14.01 8.24 -10.98
C GLY A 123 13.21 7.20 -11.76
N ASN A 124 13.64 5.94 -11.77
CA ASN A 124 12.92 4.85 -12.42
C ASN A 124 11.84 4.29 -11.48
N LYS A 125 10.75 3.80 -12.07
CA LYS A 125 9.70 3.09 -11.34
C LYS A 125 10.01 1.60 -11.28
N LEU A 126 9.75 0.98 -10.14
CA LEU A 126 9.85 -0.47 -9.99
C LEU A 126 8.57 -1.15 -10.48
N VAL A 127 8.70 -2.21 -11.25
CA VAL A 127 7.54 -2.99 -11.70
C VAL A 127 6.96 -3.77 -10.54
N GLN A 128 5.66 -3.58 -10.28
CA GLN A 128 4.91 -4.33 -9.27
C GLN A 128 3.75 -5.07 -9.93
N THR A 129 3.86 -6.38 -10.08
CA THR A 129 2.73 -7.21 -10.51
C THR A 129 1.81 -7.50 -9.33
N THR A 130 0.51 -7.40 -9.55
CA THR A 130 -0.51 -7.63 -8.53
C THR A 130 -1.26 -8.92 -8.78
N VAL A 131 -1.65 -9.60 -7.70
CA VAL A 131 -2.46 -10.83 -7.79
C VAL A 131 -3.93 -10.49 -7.68
N GLU A 132 -4.28 -9.54 -6.83
CA GLU A 132 -5.65 -9.08 -6.63
C GLU A 132 -5.83 -7.62 -7.04
N ILE A 133 -7.04 -7.29 -7.49
CA ILE A 133 -7.39 -5.90 -7.83
C ILE A 133 -7.24 -4.97 -6.62
N LYS A 134 -7.45 -5.46 -5.40
CA LYS A 134 -7.28 -4.65 -4.18
C LYS A 134 -5.85 -4.16 -4.00
N ASP A 135 -4.87 -5.02 -4.27
CA ASP A 135 -3.46 -4.67 -4.20
C ASP A 135 -3.11 -3.65 -5.29
N TYR A 136 -3.66 -3.83 -6.50
CA TYR A 136 -3.54 -2.84 -7.57
C TYR A 136 -4.02 -1.46 -7.13
N LEU A 137 -5.24 -1.36 -6.59
CA LEU A 137 -5.80 -0.08 -6.14
C LEU A 137 -4.93 0.57 -5.06
N ARG A 138 -4.45 -0.22 -4.10
CA ARG A 138 -3.62 0.27 -2.99
C ARG A 138 -2.28 0.79 -3.50
N TYR A 139 -1.53 -0.03 -4.24
CA TYR A 139 -0.21 0.35 -4.73
C TYR A 139 -0.29 1.50 -5.72
N GLN A 140 -1.29 1.50 -6.61
CA GLN A 140 -1.46 2.58 -7.57
C GLN A 140 -1.76 3.92 -6.89
N TYR A 141 -2.55 3.91 -5.81
CA TYR A 141 -2.89 5.12 -5.07
C TYR A 141 -1.75 5.64 -4.19
N TYR A 142 -1.12 4.78 -3.37
CA TYR A 142 -0.12 5.21 -2.38
C TYR A 142 1.31 5.27 -2.92
N ASP A 143 1.62 4.44 -3.91
CA ASP A 143 2.99 4.18 -4.36
C ASP A 143 3.18 4.34 -5.87
N GLY A 144 2.15 4.75 -6.62
CA GLY A 144 2.20 4.89 -8.08
C GLY A 144 3.20 5.93 -8.61
N GLU A 145 3.74 6.79 -7.74
CA GLU A 145 4.88 7.66 -8.07
C GLU A 145 6.16 6.85 -8.29
N TYR A 146 6.35 5.78 -7.51
CA TYR A 146 7.57 4.96 -7.48
C TYR A 146 7.37 3.56 -8.09
N LEU A 147 6.12 3.11 -8.25
CA LEU A 147 5.78 1.81 -8.81
C LEU A 147 5.11 1.94 -10.17
N ASP A 148 5.51 1.08 -11.09
CA ASP A 148 4.76 0.73 -12.29
C ASP A 148 3.86 -0.47 -11.95
N VAL A 149 2.66 -0.18 -11.45
CA VAL A 149 1.75 -1.20 -10.92
C VAL A 149 1.00 -1.86 -12.07
N ARG A 150 1.23 -3.15 -12.26
CA ARG A 150 0.58 -3.96 -13.28
C ARG A 150 -0.70 -4.58 -12.73
N LEU A 151 -1.74 -4.55 -13.56
CA LEU A 151 -3.02 -5.16 -13.27
C LEU A 151 -2.89 -6.68 -13.06
N PRO A 152 -3.84 -7.30 -12.35
CA PRO A 152 -3.88 -8.74 -12.20
C PRO A 152 -4.03 -9.47 -13.55
N PRO A 153 -3.59 -10.74 -13.65
CA PRO A 153 -3.78 -11.54 -14.85
C PRO A 153 -5.26 -11.56 -15.30
N GLY A 154 -5.49 -11.37 -16.59
CA GLY A 154 -6.84 -11.34 -17.19
C GLY A 154 -7.53 -9.98 -17.19
N TRP A 155 -6.95 -8.95 -16.56
CA TRP A 155 -7.50 -7.59 -16.55
C TRP A 155 -6.93 -6.70 -17.66
N ASP A 156 -5.87 -7.14 -18.35
CA ASP A 156 -5.16 -6.38 -19.39
C ASP A 156 -5.89 -6.44 -20.75
N TYR A 157 -7.12 -5.93 -20.77
CA TYR A 157 -7.94 -5.71 -21.95
C TYR A 157 -8.76 -4.43 -21.76
N PRO A 158 -9.29 -3.81 -22.84
CA PRO A 158 -9.87 -2.46 -22.75
C PRO A 158 -10.91 -2.26 -21.64
N ASP A 159 -11.98 -3.07 -21.57
CA ASP A 159 -12.98 -2.94 -20.50
C ASP A 159 -12.41 -3.30 -19.11
N GLY A 160 -11.49 -4.26 -19.01
CA GLY A 160 -10.84 -4.62 -17.74
C GLY A 160 -10.04 -3.44 -17.17
N ILE A 161 -9.32 -2.72 -18.03
CA ILE A 161 -8.61 -1.49 -17.69
C ILE A 161 -9.61 -0.39 -17.27
N GLU A 162 -10.70 -0.19 -18.00
CA GLU A 162 -11.71 0.81 -17.66
C GLU A 162 -12.41 0.51 -16.31
N ILE A 163 -12.75 -0.75 -16.05
CA ILE A 163 -13.30 -1.20 -14.76
C ILE A 163 -12.29 -0.93 -13.64
N SER A 164 -11.01 -1.23 -13.84
CA SER A 164 -9.96 -0.98 -12.85
C SER A 164 -9.79 0.52 -12.55
N ASN A 165 -9.88 1.38 -13.57
CA ASN A 165 -9.83 2.83 -13.42
C ASN A 165 -11.04 3.35 -12.64
N LEU A 166 -12.26 2.86 -12.91
CA LEU A 166 -13.43 3.22 -12.12
C LEU A 166 -13.27 2.82 -10.65
N LEU A 167 -12.77 1.61 -10.39
CA LEU A 167 -12.49 1.17 -9.01
C LEU A 167 -11.44 2.06 -8.33
N LEU A 168 -10.43 2.52 -9.07
CA LEU A 168 -9.41 3.43 -8.55
C LEU A 168 -9.97 4.81 -8.24
N GLU A 169 -10.86 5.34 -9.08
CA GLU A 169 -11.57 6.59 -8.80
C GLU A 169 -12.45 6.48 -7.55
N GLU A 170 -13.21 5.39 -7.42
CA GLU A 170 -14.00 5.08 -6.21
C GLU A 170 -13.11 5.03 -4.97
N PHE A 171 -12.00 4.28 -5.04
CA PHE A 171 -11.02 4.18 -3.95
C PHE A 171 -10.44 5.54 -3.57
N ALA A 172 -10.01 6.32 -4.56
CA ALA A 172 -9.37 7.61 -4.36
C ALA A 172 -10.30 8.62 -3.65
N VAL A 173 -11.57 8.67 -4.04
CA VAL A 173 -12.54 9.57 -3.39
C VAL A 173 -12.81 9.14 -1.94
N PHE A 174 -12.91 7.84 -1.67
CA PHE A 174 -13.05 7.38 -0.30
C PHE A 174 -11.87 7.79 0.58
N GLN A 175 -10.64 7.73 0.06
CA GLN A 175 -9.44 8.11 0.81
C GLN A 175 -9.33 9.61 1.08
N THR A 176 -9.92 10.48 0.24
CA THR A 176 -9.82 11.94 0.42
C THR A 176 -10.84 12.50 1.40
N SER A 177 -11.96 11.81 1.64
CA SER A 177 -13.03 12.31 2.51
C SER A 177 -12.86 11.83 3.96
N SER A 178 -12.83 12.79 4.89
CA SER A 178 -12.67 12.53 6.33
C SER A 178 -13.80 11.67 6.91
N ILE A 179 -15.01 11.73 6.34
CA ILE A 179 -16.17 10.94 6.79
C ILE A 179 -15.87 9.44 6.72
N PHE A 180 -15.11 8.98 5.71
CA PHE A 180 -14.83 7.56 5.49
C PHE A 180 -13.54 7.07 6.17
N SER A 181 -12.83 7.95 6.89
CA SER A 181 -11.52 7.62 7.47
C SER A 181 -11.59 6.81 8.78
N SER A 182 -12.73 6.80 9.47
CA SER A 182 -12.87 6.16 10.79
C SER A 182 -14.27 5.58 11.03
N GLY A 183 -14.39 4.71 12.05
CA GLY A 183 -15.66 4.17 12.53
C GLY A 183 -16.56 3.58 11.43
N VAL A 184 -17.82 4.01 11.43
CA VAL A 184 -18.86 3.60 10.46
C VAL A 184 -18.45 3.92 9.02
N GLY A 185 -17.82 5.07 8.78
CA GLY A 185 -17.35 5.45 7.45
C GLY A 185 -16.33 4.47 6.87
N LYS A 186 -15.35 4.07 7.68
CA LYS A 186 -14.34 3.07 7.26
C LYS A 186 -14.98 1.70 7.02
N ALA A 187 -15.98 1.32 7.81
CA ALA A 187 -16.71 0.08 7.63
C ALA A 187 -17.53 0.10 6.32
N TYR A 188 -18.25 1.18 6.04
CA TYR A 188 -19.00 1.38 4.79
C TYR A 188 -18.07 1.27 3.57
N MET A 189 -16.97 2.04 3.55
CA MET A 189 -15.96 2.00 2.49
C MET A 189 -15.48 0.58 2.23
N LYS A 190 -15.09 -0.16 3.30
CA LYS A 190 -14.60 -1.54 3.16
C LYS A 190 -15.65 -2.46 2.53
N ILE A 191 -16.90 -2.38 2.98
CA ILE A 191 -18.00 -3.22 2.46
C ILE A 191 -18.26 -2.92 0.97
N VAL A 192 -18.33 -1.63 0.61
CA VAL A 192 -18.54 -1.20 -0.79
C VAL A 192 -17.43 -1.75 -1.68
N LEU A 193 -16.17 -1.43 -1.35
CA LEU A 193 -15.02 -1.79 -2.17
C LEU A 193 -14.87 -3.31 -2.28
N ASP A 194 -15.14 -4.06 -1.20
CA ASP A 194 -15.13 -5.52 -1.25
C ASP A 194 -16.20 -6.09 -2.19
N LYS A 195 -17.41 -5.53 -2.18
CA LYS A 195 -18.48 -5.95 -3.08
C LYS A 195 -18.17 -5.58 -4.53
N PHE A 196 -17.69 -4.36 -4.77
CA PHE A 196 -17.30 -3.88 -6.08
C PHE A 196 -16.15 -4.70 -6.67
N ALA A 197 -15.08 -4.95 -5.91
CA ALA A 197 -13.97 -5.80 -6.34
C ALA A 197 -14.43 -7.22 -6.68
N LYS A 198 -15.30 -7.82 -5.86
CA LYS A 198 -15.84 -9.17 -6.10
C LYS A 198 -16.68 -9.25 -7.37
N VAL A 199 -17.52 -8.26 -7.65
CA VAL A 199 -18.35 -8.29 -8.86
C VAL A 199 -17.53 -7.97 -10.10
N ALA A 200 -16.58 -7.04 -10.01
CA ALA A 200 -15.64 -6.74 -11.07
C ALA A 200 -14.84 -7.97 -11.48
N TYR A 201 -14.30 -8.72 -10.50
CA TYR A 201 -13.61 -9.98 -10.75
C TYR A 201 -14.48 -10.97 -11.55
N LYS A 202 -15.73 -11.17 -11.15
CA LYS A 202 -16.66 -12.09 -11.84
C LYS A 202 -16.99 -11.67 -13.28
N ILE A 203 -17.03 -10.37 -13.54
CA ILE A 203 -17.30 -9.82 -14.87
C ILE A 203 -16.05 -9.99 -15.75
N VAL A 204 -14.89 -9.59 -15.23
CA VAL A 204 -13.59 -9.72 -15.91
C VAL A 204 -13.26 -11.17 -16.24
N GLU A 205 -13.47 -12.10 -15.30
CA GLU A 205 -13.25 -13.54 -15.52
C GLU A 205 -14.07 -14.11 -16.68
N LYS A 206 -15.23 -13.50 -16.98
CA LYS A 206 -16.11 -13.88 -18.09
C LYS A 206 -15.87 -13.08 -19.37
N GLY A 207 -14.91 -12.15 -19.37
CA GLY A 207 -14.69 -11.22 -20.47
C GLY A 207 -15.84 -10.24 -20.67
N GLY A 208 -16.53 -9.87 -19.59
CA GLY A 208 -17.66 -8.94 -19.62
C GLY A 208 -17.23 -7.48 -19.81
N TYR A 209 -18.24 -6.62 -19.97
CA TYR A 209 -18.10 -5.22 -20.38
C TYR A 209 -18.25 -4.22 -19.24
N LEU A 210 -17.76 -3.00 -19.45
CA LEU A 210 -17.91 -1.89 -18.50
C LEU A 210 -19.36 -1.65 -18.06
N GLN A 211 -20.32 -1.71 -19.00
CA GLN A 211 -21.73 -1.43 -18.69
C GLN A 211 -22.32 -2.47 -17.71
N GLU A 212 -21.89 -3.72 -17.80
CA GLU A 212 -22.31 -4.76 -16.85
C GLU A 212 -21.82 -4.44 -15.44
N PHE A 213 -20.58 -3.97 -15.33
CA PHE A 213 -20.00 -3.56 -14.05
C PHE A 213 -20.74 -2.35 -13.48
N GLN A 214 -21.01 -1.33 -14.29
CA GLN A 214 -21.73 -0.14 -13.84
C GLN A 214 -23.17 -0.44 -13.39
N THR A 215 -23.85 -1.37 -14.06
CA THR A 215 -25.17 -1.86 -13.66
C THR A 215 -25.08 -2.60 -12.33
N ALA A 216 -24.10 -3.50 -12.20
CA ALA A 216 -23.89 -4.24 -10.96
C ALA A 216 -23.53 -3.32 -9.77
N GLN A 217 -22.76 -2.24 -9.99
CA GLN A 217 -22.50 -1.23 -8.95
C GLN A 217 -23.81 -0.63 -8.43
N TYR A 218 -24.71 -0.26 -9.34
CA TYR A 218 -26.01 0.31 -8.96
C TYR A 218 -26.83 -0.69 -8.13
N ASP A 219 -26.94 -1.94 -8.58
CA ASP A 219 -27.67 -2.98 -7.86
C ASP A 219 -27.09 -3.26 -6.47
N ILE A 220 -25.75 -3.26 -6.35
CA ILE A 220 -25.07 -3.40 -5.07
C ILE A 220 -25.46 -2.27 -4.12
N LEU A 221 -25.38 -1.02 -4.58
CA LEU A 221 -25.66 0.16 -3.76
C LEU A 221 -27.12 0.18 -3.29
N GLN A 222 -28.09 -0.12 -4.15
CA GLN A 222 -29.51 -0.19 -3.77
C GLN A 222 -29.81 -1.23 -2.68
N GLN A 223 -28.99 -2.27 -2.56
CA GLN A 223 -29.13 -3.31 -1.53
C GLN A 223 -28.33 -3.02 -0.26
N MET A 224 -27.57 -1.92 -0.20
CA MET A 224 -26.77 -1.58 0.96
C MET A 224 -27.61 -0.92 2.04
N ASN A 225 -27.35 -1.32 3.30
CA ASN A 225 -27.85 -0.57 4.44
C ASN A 225 -27.00 0.71 4.59
N THR A 226 -27.61 1.86 4.29
CA THR A 226 -26.97 3.17 4.40
C THR A 226 -27.37 3.95 5.64
N ASN A 227 -28.18 3.38 6.54
CA ASN A 227 -28.73 4.12 7.69
C ASN A 227 -27.64 4.69 8.60
N GLU A 228 -26.64 3.89 8.96
CA GLU A 228 -25.57 4.32 9.88
C GLU A 228 -24.67 5.37 9.23
N ILE A 229 -24.32 5.21 7.95
CA ILE A 229 -23.49 6.20 7.25
C ILE A 229 -24.26 7.49 6.97
N ALA A 230 -25.55 7.41 6.67
CA ALA A 230 -26.42 8.56 6.50
C ALA A 230 -26.54 9.35 7.80
N GLN A 231 -26.76 8.67 8.94
CA GLN A 231 -26.75 9.28 10.26
C GLN A 231 -25.42 9.97 10.55
N LEU A 232 -24.29 9.30 10.29
CA LEU A 232 -22.97 9.92 10.47
C LEU A 232 -22.81 11.21 9.64
N ILE A 233 -23.19 11.18 8.36
CA ILE A 233 -23.10 12.36 7.48
C ILE A 233 -23.99 13.50 8.02
N VAL A 234 -25.20 13.17 8.49
CA VAL A 234 -26.14 14.13 9.08
C VAL A 234 -25.64 14.68 10.41
N GLU A 235 -24.99 13.87 11.26
CA GLU A 235 -24.41 14.32 12.53
C GLU A 235 -23.27 15.31 12.33
N TYR A 236 -22.44 15.12 11.28
CA TYR A 236 -21.40 16.09 10.93
C TYR A 236 -21.99 17.42 10.43
N ASN A 237 -23.09 17.38 9.68
CA ASN A 237 -23.83 18.52 9.10
C ASN A 237 -23.00 19.73 8.63
N ASP A 238 -21.80 19.51 8.06
CA ASP A 238 -20.93 20.59 7.61
C ASP A 238 -21.04 20.75 6.10
N TYR A 239 -21.65 21.85 5.65
CA TYR A 239 -21.87 22.16 4.23
C TYR A 239 -20.57 22.10 3.39
N ARG A 240 -19.40 22.33 3.98
CA ARG A 240 -18.11 22.23 3.29
C ARG A 240 -17.82 20.78 2.90
N ILE A 241 -18.20 19.82 3.74
CA ILE A 241 -18.04 18.40 3.43
C ILE A 241 -18.96 18.00 2.29
N TRP A 242 -20.20 18.50 2.28
CA TRP A 242 -21.13 18.31 1.17
C TRP A 242 -20.60 18.89 -0.14
N GLN A 243 -20.08 20.12 -0.11
CA GLN A 243 -19.54 20.81 -1.29
C GLN A 243 -18.27 20.14 -1.85
N ILE A 244 -17.44 19.56 -0.98
CA ILE A 244 -16.22 18.86 -1.41
C ILE A 244 -16.54 17.45 -1.90
N SER A 245 -17.59 16.82 -1.35
CA SER A 245 -17.94 15.43 -1.67
C SER A 245 -18.88 15.31 -2.87
N LEU A 246 -19.59 16.37 -3.28
CA LEU A 246 -20.56 16.37 -4.37
C LEU A 246 -20.35 17.53 -5.38
N PRO A 247 -20.53 17.29 -6.70
CA PRO A 247 -20.73 15.98 -7.34
C PRO A 247 -19.46 15.13 -7.22
N SER A 248 -19.64 13.82 -7.09
CA SER A 248 -18.52 12.90 -6.89
C SER A 248 -18.25 12.10 -8.15
N LYS A 249 -16.99 11.73 -8.35
CA LYS A 249 -16.68 10.63 -9.28
C LYS A 249 -17.03 9.25 -8.71
N SER A 250 -17.26 9.16 -7.40
CA SER A 250 -17.62 7.92 -6.71
C SER A 250 -19.14 7.80 -6.57
N LYS A 251 -19.72 6.81 -7.24
CA LYS A 251 -21.16 6.51 -7.11
C LYS A 251 -21.52 6.10 -5.69
N ALA A 252 -20.61 5.42 -5.01
CA ALA A 252 -20.85 4.95 -3.64
C ALA A 252 -20.86 6.10 -2.62
N VAL A 253 -20.03 7.13 -2.84
CA VAL A 253 -20.06 8.37 -2.04
C VAL A 253 -21.33 9.14 -2.34
N GLU A 254 -21.70 9.34 -3.60
CA GLU A 254 -22.96 10.02 -3.93
C GLU A 254 -24.17 9.31 -3.32
N HIS A 255 -24.18 7.97 -3.37
CA HIS A 255 -25.25 7.17 -2.77
C HIS A 255 -25.38 7.35 -1.24
N ALA A 256 -24.25 7.42 -0.53
CA ALA A 256 -24.25 7.67 0.91
C ALA A 256 -24.79 9.07 1.26
N PHE A 257 -24.37 10.09 0.52
CA PHE A 257 -24.84 11.47 0.73
C PHE A 257 -26.30 11.67 0.32
N ASN A 258 -26.75 11.02 -0.76
CA ASN A 258 -28.17 11.02 -1.14
C ASN A 258 -29.03 10.34 -0.06
N SER A 259 -28.56 9.24 0.52
CA SER A 259 -29.25 8.60 1.66
C SER A 259 -29.35 9.52 2.88
N ALA A 260 -28.32 10.35 3.11
CA ALA A 260 -28.34 11.38 4.17
C ALA A 260 -29.34 12.52 3.86
N LEU A 261 -29.46 12.95 2.61
CA LEU A 261 -30.48 13.94 2.20
C LEU A 261 -31.89 13.39 2.38
N ASP A 262 -32.13 12.14 1.98
CA ASP A 262 -33.42 11.47 2.16
C ASP A 262 -33.78 11.32 3.65
N LEU A 263 -32.78 11.16 4.52
CA LEU A 263 -32.98 11.15 5.96
C LEU A 263 -33.34 12.55 6.48
N LEU A 264 -32.63 13.60 6.06
CA LEU A 264 -32.93 14.99 6.43
C LEU A 264 -34.32 15.43 5.97
N ALA A 265 -34.75 15.02 4.78
CA ALA A 265 -36.07 15.35 4.24
C ALA A 265 -37.24 14.71 5.01
N LYS A 266 -36.96 13.69 5.85
CA LYS A 266 -37.95 13.00 6.69
C LYS A 266 -38.02 13.54 8.13
N ILE A 267 -37.10 14.43 8.51
CA ILE A 267 -37.05 15.10 9.83
C ILE A 267 -37.85 16.41 9.74
#